data_AF-A0A961PMH6-F1
#
_entry.id   AF-A0A961PMH6-F1
#
_cell.length_a   1.000
_cell.length_b   1.000
_cell.length_c   1.000
_cell.angle_alpha   90.00
_cell.angle_beta   90.00
_cell.angle_gamma   90.00
#
_symmetry.space_group_name_H-M   'P 1'
#
loop_
_entity.id
_entity.type
_entity.pdbx_description
1 polymer ?
#
loop_
_entity_poly.entity_id
_entity_poly.type
_entity_poly.pdbx_seq_one_letter_code
_entity_poly.pdbx_strand_id
1 'polypeptide(L)' 'TERKALEILDARDTWTRAEIRKQYKGLVKDLHPDLNGGNRADEERLQEVVWAWDQIKESRNFRE' A
#
# COMPACT_ATOMS: atom_id res chain seq x y z
N THR A 1 5.65 -10.32 5.27
CA THR A 1 6.44 -10.85 4.15
C THR A 1 6.11 -10.05 2.91
N GLU A 2 7.02 -9.95 1.94
CA GLU A 2 6.85 -9.15 0.72
C GLU A 2 5.59 -9.53 -0.08
N ARG A 3 5.25 -10.82 -0.17
CA ARG A 3 4.00 -11.26 -0.82
C ARG A 3 2.75 -10.70 -0.15
N LYS A 4 2.68 -10.74 1.18
CA LYS A 4 1.55 -10.16 1.92
C LYS A 4 1.45 -8.64 1.68
N ALA A 5 2.60 -7.96 1.58
CA ALA A 5 2.62 -6.53 1.27
C ALA A 5 2.08 -6.24 -0.15
N LEU A 6 2.43 -7.06 -1.14
CA LEU A 6 1.86 -6.96 -2.48
C LEU A 6 0.34 -7.18 -2.49
N GLU A 7 -0.15 -8.19 -1.76
CA GLU A 7 -1.59 -8.44 -1.65
C GLU A 7 -2.34 -7.27 -0.99
N ILE A 8 -1.78 -6.66 0.05
CA ILE A 8 -2.39 -5.49 0.72
C ILE A 8 -2.44 -4.28 -0.21
N LEU A 9 -1.36 -4.04 -0.97
CA LEU A 9 -1.26 -2.93 -1.91
C LEU A 9 -2.00 -3.19 -3.22
N ASP A 10 -2.62 -4.36 -3.39
CA ASP A 10 -3.18 -4.83 -4.66
C ASP A 10 -2.17 -4.66 -5.82
N ALA A 11 -0.91 -5.01 -5.54
CA ALA A 11 0.22 -4.84 -6.43
C ALA A 11 0.72 -6.20 -6.95
N ARG A 12 1.36 -6.18 -8.12
CA ARG A 12 1.96 -7.38 -8.73
C ARG A 12 3.45 -7.44 -8.46
N ASP A 13 4.02 -8.65 -8.39
CA ASP A 13 5.47 -8.82 -8.22
C ASP A 13 6.27 -8.31 -9.42
N THR A 14 5.65 -8.25 -10.59
CA THR A 14 6.24 -7.72 -11.82
C THR A 14 6.30 -6.19 -11.84
N TRP A 15 5.71 -5.49 -10.87
CA TRP A 15 5.69 -4.04 -10.84
C TRP A 15 6.96 -3.47 -10.25
N THR A 16 7.39 -2.35 -10.84
CA THR A 16 8.50 -1.55 -10.29
C THR A 16 8.07 -0.85 -9.01
N ARG A 17 9.05 -0.46 -8.20
CA ARG A 17 8.81 0.33 -6.98
C ARG A 17 8.03 1.61 -7.27
N ALA A 18 8.24 2.23 -8.44
CA ALA A 18 7.53 3.44 -8.85
C ALA A 18 6.04 3.18 -9.10
N GLU A 19 5.69 2.07 -9.75
CA GLU A 19 4.30 1.66 -9.99
C GLU A 19 3.59 1.33 -8.68
N ILE A 20 4.24 0.56 -7.80
CA ILE A 20 3.70 0.23 -6.47
C ILE A 20 3.46 1.51 -5.65
N ARG A 21 4.38 2.48 -5.73
CA ARG A 21 4.21 3.78 -5.06
C ARG A 21 2.99 4.55 -5.56
N LYS A 22 2.71 4.49 -6.87
CA LYS A 22 1.54 5.14 -7.46
C LYS A 22 0.26 4.49 -6.94
N GLN A 23 0.22 3.17 -6.85
CA GLN A 23 -0.90 2.42 -6.30
C GLN A 23 -1.12 2.72 -4.81
N TYR A 24 -0.05 2.71 -4.01
CA TYR A 24 -0.07 3.11 -2.60
C TYR A 24 -0.72 4.50 -2.41
N LYS A 25 -0.31 5.50 -3.22
CA LYS A 25 -0.91 6.84 -3.15
C LYS A 25 -2.40 6.86 -3.51
N GLY A 26 -2.84 5.97 -4.39
CA GLY A 26 -4.26 5.77 -4.71
C GLY A 26 -5.02 5.25 -3.50
N LEU A 27 -4.55 4.15 -2.92
CA LEU A 27 -5.16 3.53 -1.74
C LEU A 27 -5.21 4.47 -0.53
N VAL A 28 -4.15 5.23 -0.26
CA VAL A 28 -4.13 6.21 0.84
C VAL A 28 -5.18 7.31 0.66
N LYS A 29 -5.42 7.74 -0.59
CA LYS A 29 -6.49 8.68 -0.88
C LYS A 29 -7.85 8.02 -0.67
N ASP A 30 -8.05 6.83 -1.23
CA ASP A 30 -9.33 6.11 -1.14
C ASP A 30 -9.73 5.80 0.31
N LEU A 31 -8.75 5.48 1.16
CA LEU A 31 -8.94 5.16 2.59
C LEU A 31 -8.88 6.39 3.51
N HIS A 32 -8.76 7.60 2.95
CA HIS A 32 -8.61 8.79 3.78
C HIS A 32 -9.90 9.05 4.59
N PRO A 33 -9.80 9.31 5.90
CA PRO A 33 -10.97 9.47 6.76
C PRO A 33 -11.87 10.65 6.36
N ASP A 34 -11.31 11.65 5.66
CA ASP A 34 -12.07 12.77 5.10
C ASP A 34 -13.07 12.33 4.02
N LEU A 35 -12.75 11.27 3.27
CA LEU A 35 -13.60 10.73 2.20
C LEU A 35 -14.57 9.64 2.72
N ASN A 36 -14.15 8.88 3.74
CA ASN A 36 -14.92 7.74 4.27
C ASN A 36 -15.59 8.05 5.62
N GLY A 37 -15.64 9.33 6.03
CA GLY A 37 -16.35 9.78 7.23
C GLY A 37 -15.76 9.29 8.56
N GLY A 38 -14.46 8.98 8.60
CA GLY A 38 -13.78 8.49 9.81
C GLY A 38 -14.17 7.07 10.22
N ASN A 39 -14.50 6.21 9.25
CA ASN A 39 -14.81 4.81 9.52
C ASN A 39 -13.55 4.04 9.98
N ARG A 40 -13.65 3.37 11.13
CA ARG A 40 -12.53 2.63 11.74
C ARG A 40 -11.97 1.51 10.85
N ALA A 41 -12.81 0.91 10.01
CA ALA A 41 -12.35 -0.14 9.10
C ALA A 41 -11.37 0.40 8.05
N ASP A 42 -11.61 1.63 7.56
CA ASP A 42 -10.74 2.31 6.62
C ASP A 42 -9.42 2.73 7.28
N GLU A 43 -9.47 3.14 8.55
CA GLU A 43 -8.25 3.44 9.33
C GLU A 43 -7.38 2.18 9.52
N GLU A 44 -7.98 1.04 9.86
CA GLU A 44 -7.26 -0.22 9.99
C GLU A 44 -6.62 -0.61 8.65
N ARG A 45 -7.37 -0.50 7.56
CA ARG A 45 -6.87 -0.78 6.21
C ARG A 45 -5.75 0.18 5.81
N LEU A 46 -5.85 1.46 6.17
CA LEU A 46 -4.82 2.46 5.90
C LEU A 46 -3.52 2.09 6.62
N GLN A 47 -3.58 1.62 7.87
CA GLN A 47 -2.41 1.13 8.59
C GLN A 47 -1.78 -0.08 7.89
N GLU A 48 -2.57 -1.03 7.40
CA GLU A 48 -2.06 -2.16 6.62
C GLU A 48 -1.33 -1.69 5.35
N VAL A 49 -1.94 -0.76 4.61
CA VAL A 49 -1.39 -0.19 3.36
C VAL A 49 -0.06 0.53 3.61
N VAL A 50 0.04 1.30 4.70
CA VAL A 50 1.28 1.97 5.11
C VAL A 50 2.35 0.95 5.49
N TRP A 51 2.01 -0.06 6.29
CA TRP A 51 2.94 -1.13 6.65
C TRP A 51 3.44 -1.88 5.40
N ALA A 52 2.55 -2.21 4.47
CA ALA A 52 2.91 -2.91 3.25
C ALA A 52 3.88 -2.09 2.38
N TRP A 53 3.64 -0.79 2.22
CA TRP A 53 4.54 0.09 1.47
C TRP A 53 5.94 0.16 2.10
N ASP A 54 6.02 0.20 3.43
CA ASP A 54 7.30 0.19 4.15
C ASP A 54 8.12 -1.07 3.85
N GLN A 55 7.47 -2.24 3.88
CA GLN A 55 8.11 -3.51 3.52
C GLN A 55 8.65 -3.53 2.08
N ILE A 56 7.89 -2.99 1.11
CA ILE A 56 8.30 -2.95 -0.30
C ILE A 56 9.43 -1.95 -0.53
N LYS A 57 9.37 -0.79 0.14
CA LYS A 57 10.37 0.27 0.03
C LYS A 57 11.75 -0.19 0.49
N GLU A 58 11.82 -0.94 1.58
CA GLU A 58 13.08 -1.49 2.11
C GLU A 58 13.56 -2.74 1.36
N SER A 59 12.64 -3.42 0.66
CA SER A 59 12.96 -4.65 -0.06
C SER A 59 13.85 -4.42 -1.28
N ARG A 60 14.85 -5.30 -1.41
CA ARG A 60 15.83 -5.29 -2.50
C ARG A 60 15.31 -5.94 -3.79
N ASN A 61 14.19 -6.66 -3.70
CA ASN A 61 13.58 -7.35 -4.85
C ASN A 61 12.85 -6.39 -5.79
N PHE A 62 12.31 -5.28 -5.26
CA PHE A 62 11.66 -4.23 -6.04
C PHE A 62 12.66 -3.11 -6.33
N ARG A 63 13.56 -3.36 -7.27
CA ARG A 63 14.47 -2.34 -7.84
C ARG A 63 13.70 -1.44 -8.82
N GLU A 64 14.17 -0.19 -8.94
CA GLU A 64 13.62 0.83 -9.86
C GLU A 64 13.68 0.40 -11.32
#